data_AF-A0A7S6VZ24-F1
#
_entry.id   AF-A0A7S6VZ24-F1
#
_cell.length_a   1.000
_cell.length_b   1.000
_cell.length_c   1.000
_cell.angle_alpha   90.00
_cell.angle_beta   90.00
_cell.angle_gamma   90.00
#
_symmetry.space_group_name_H-M   'P 1'
#
loop_
_entity.id
_entity.type
_entity.pdbx_description
1 polymer ?
#
loop_
_entity_poly.entity_id
_entity_poly.type
_entity_poly.pdbx_seq_one_letter_code
_entity_poly.pdbx_strand_id
1 'polypeptide(L)'
;MKLMIQTILIMYLSLNAQNVFAEQCPQNDENRTAAIIDGLIKLDLKLTKECAEKGNVRAQKDLAIAYASGRLGIAQDLDEALKWETKAALQGDPEAQYDVGLSYSVRENYQKAMEWYLKASEQNYAKAQLYIGMLYAYGNGVPRDVDKAIYWYRKAAENGSISAQMVIANIDQK
;
A
#
# COMPACT_ATOMS: atom_id res chain seq x y z
N MET A 1 42.41 -47.98 43.43
CA MET A 1 41.96 -46.61 43.73
C MET A 1 42.11 -45.65 42.53
N LYS A 2 43.29 -45.54 41.89
CA LYS A 2 43.49 -44.71 40.68
C LYS A 2 42.52 -45.01 39.52
N LEU A 3 42.28 -46.28 39.20
CA LEU A 3 41.33 -46.67 38.14
C LEU A 3 39.88 -46.24 38.42
N MET A 4 39.41 -46.36 39.67
CA MET A 4 38.04 -45.95 40.04
C MET A 4 37.84 -44.43 39.92
N ILE A 5 38.84 -43.64 40.33
CA ILE A 5 38.76 -42.18 40.25
C ILE A 5 38.76 -41.74 38.77
N GLN A 6 39.54 -42.40 37.92
CA GLN A 6 39.60 -42.10 36.50
C GLN A 6 38.30 -42.45 35.77
N THR A 7 37.65 -43.56 36.11
CA THR A 7 36.35 -43.92 35.52
C THR A 7 35.22 -43.00 35.98
N ILE A 8 35.22 -42.56 37.25
CA ILE A 8 34.26 -41.58 37.76
C ILE A 8 34.45 -40.22 37.07
N LEU A 9 35.69 -39.77 36.87
CA LEU A 9 35.98 -38.50 36.21
C LEU A 9 35.58 -38.53 34.71
N ILE A 10 35.83 -39.64 34.03
CA ILE A 10 35.41 -39.84 32.62
C ILE A 10 33.87 -39.83 32.53
N MET A 11 33.17 -40.50 33.44
CA MET A 11 31.70 -40.52 33.48
C MET A 11 31.11 -39.14 33.77
N TYR A 12 31.72 -38.37 34.69
CA TYR A 12 31.32 -37.00 35.01
C TYR A 12 31.55 -36.03 33.84
N LEU A 13 32.67 -36.16 33.14
CA LEU A 13 32.96 -35.38 31.93
C LEU A 13 32.05 -35.78 30.77
N SER A 14 31.70 -37.05 30.60
CA SER A 14 30.79 -37.49 29.53
C SER A 14 29.34 -37.04 29.75
N LEU A 15 28.85 -37.02 31.00
CA LEU A 15 27.52 -36.50 31.32
C LEU A 15 27.45 -34.98 31.15
N ASN A 16 28.50 -34.25 31.54
CA ASN A 16 28.51 -32.79 31.45
C ASN A 16 28.88 -32.26 30.06
N ALA A 17 29.67 -33.00 29.26
CA ALA A 17 30.03 -32.56 27.91
C ALA A 17 28.85 -32.56 26.93
N GLN A 18 27.87 -33.47 27.08
CA GLN A 18 26.67 -33.48 26.23
C GLN A 18 25.71 -32.31 26.54
N ASN A 19 25.71 -31.80 27.76
CA ASN A 19 24.81 -30.71 28.18
C ASN A 19 25.36 -29.31 27.91
N VAL A 20 26.69 -29.12 27.95
CA VAL A 20 27.31 -27.79 27.75
C VAL A 20 27.09 -27.24 26.32
N PHE A 21 27.01 -28.11 25.30
CA PHE A 21 26.81 -27.67 23.91
C PHE A 21 25.33 -27.46 23.53
N ALA A 22 24.38 -28.10 24.23
CA ALA A 22 22.96 -27.98 23.93
C ALA A 22 22.33 -26.70 24.52
N GLU A 23 22.81 -26.24 25.68
CA GLU A 23 22.29 -25.06 26.37
C GLU A 23 22.73 -23.71 25.75
N GLN A 24 23.70 -23.73 24.83
CA GLN A 24 24.22 -22.52 24.17
C GLN A 24 23.55 -22.21 22.82
N CYS A 25 22.73 -23.11 22.30
CA CYS A 25 21.97 -22.86 21.08
C CYS A 25 20.66 -22.15 21.45
N PRO A 26 20.41 -20.92 20.96
CA PRO A 26 19.14 -20.24 21.22
C PRO A 26 17.98 -21.13 20.73
N GLN A 27 17.00 -21.37 21.60
CA GLN A 27 15.83 -22.17 21.26
C GLN A 27 15.01 -21.46 20.17
N ASN A 28 14.37 -22.22 19.29
CA ASN A 28 13.45 -21.66 18.30
C ASN A 28 12.07 -21.50 18.94
N ASP A 29 11.95 -20.50 19.83
CA ASP A 29 10.73 -20.19 20.55
C ASP A 29 9.93 -19.05 19.89
N GLU A 30 8.72 -18.81 20.41
CA GLU A 30 7.83 -17.77 19.91
C GLU A 30 8.46 -16.37 20.01
N ASN A 31 9.21 -16.09 21.09
CA ASN A 31 9.87 -14.80 21.31
C ASN A 31 10.94 -14.52 20.25
N ARG A 32 11.78 -15.52 19.95
CA ARG A 32 12.79 -15.44 18.90
C ARG A 32 12.15 -15.28 17.53
N THR A 33 11.08 -16.03 17.26
CA THR A 33 10.33 -15.93 15.99
C THR A 33 9.74 -14.53 15.82
N ALA A 34 9.12 -13.98 16.87
CA ALA A 34 8.59 -12.62 16.87
C ALA A 34 9.68 -11.57 16.65
N ALA A 35 10.85 -11.71 17.27
CA ALA A 35 11.98 -10.81 17.07
C ALA A 35 12.53 -10.85 15.64
N ILE A 36 12.57 -12.03 15.01
CA ILE A 36 12.96 -12.18 13.60
C ILE A 36 11.94 -11.48 12.70
N ILE A 37 10.64 -11.71 12.93
CA ILE A 37 9.58 -11.07 12.14
C ILE A 37 9.63 -9.55 12.29
N ASP A 38 9.78 -9.02 13.51
CA ASP A 38 9.92 -7.58 13.75
C ASP A 38 11.15 -7.01 13.02
N GLY A 39 12.29 -7.72 13.06
CA GLY A 39 13.49 -7.36 12.32
C GLY A 39 13.27 -7.31 10.80
N LEU A 40 12.58 -8.30 10.24
CA LEU A 40 12.24 -8.35 8.81
C LEU A 40 11.30 -7.22 8.41
N ILE A 41 10.29 -6.92 9.22
CA ILE A 41 9.36 -5.80 8.98
C ILE A 41 10.11 -4.47 8.97
N LYS A 42 10.99 -4.23 9.94
CA LYS A 42 11.81 -3.01 10.00
C LYS A 42 12.76 -2.89 8.81
N LEU A 43 13.34 -4.01 8.38
CA LEU A 43 14.20 -4.05 7.20
C LEU A 43 13.41 -3.75 5.92
N ASP A 44 12.23 -4.35 5.75
CA ASP A 44 11.36 -4.11 4.60
C ASP A 44 10.97 -2.63 4.50
N LEU A 45 10.47 -2.04 5.60
CA LEU A 45 10.16 -0.61 5.66
C LEU A 45 11.34 0.27 5.27
N LYS A 46 12.54 -0.05 5.78
CA LYS A 46 13.77 0.70 5.48
C LYS A 46 14.09 0.64 3.99
N LEU A 47 14.09 -0.55 3.40
CA LEU A 47 14.37 -0.74 1.97
C LEU A 47 13.30 -0.07 1.10
N THR A 48 12.02 -0.16 1.46
CA THR A 48 10.94 0.53 0.77
C THR A 48 11.16 2.05 0.79
N LYS A 49 11.50 2.64 1.95
CA LYS A 49 11.80 4.07 2.07
C LYS A 49 12.98 4.49 1.20
N GLU A 50 14.09 3.76 1.25
CA GLU A 50 15.28 4.06 0.43
C GLU A 50 14.96 4.01 -1.07
N CYS A 51 14.19 3.02 -1.53
CA CYS A 51 13.76 2.92 -2.92
C CYS A 51 12.79 4.05 -3.30
N ALA A 52 11.85 4.40 -2.43
CA ALA A 52 10.88 5.46 -2.65
C ALA A 52 11.55 6.85 -2.74
N GLU A 53 12.56 7.09 -1.91
CA GLU A 53 13.39 8.31 -1.93
C GLU A 53 14.21 8.44 -3.21
N LYS A 54 14.65 7.32 -3.79
CA LYS A 54 15.32 7.27 -5.10
C LYS A 54 14.37 7.43 -6.30
N GLY A 55 13.07 7.64 -6.06
CA GLY A 55 12.09 7.89 -7.11
C GLY A 55 11.38 6.64 -7.62
N ASN A 56 11.58 5.46 -7.04
CA ASN A 56 10.89 4.26 -7.50
C ASN A 56 9.37 4.37 -7.25
N VAL A 57 8.58 4.48 -8.33
CA VAL A 57 7.12 4.67 -8.28
C VAL A 57 6.43 3.57 -7.48
N ARG A 58 6.83 2.30 -7.69
CA ARG A 58 6.24 1.16 -6.96
C ARG A 58 6.50 1.26 -5.46
N ALA A 59 7.74 1.57 -5.06
CA ALA A 59 8.08 1.76 -3.66
C ALA A 59 7.35 2.96 -3.03
N GLN A 60 7.12 4.04 -3.79
CA GLN A 60 6.31 5.17 -3.32
C GLN A 60 4.85 4.76 -3.08
N LYS A 61 4.25 3.97 -3.99
CA LYS A 61 2.89 3.41 -3.81
C LYS A 61 2.84 2.46 -2.62
N ASP A 62 3.81 1.56 -2.48
CA ASP A 62 3.89 0.62 -1.36
C ASP A 62 4.02 1.35 -0.01
N LEU A 63 4.83 2.42 0.04
CA LEU A 63 4.99 3.25 1.23
C LEU A 63 3.73 4.06 1.55
N ALA A 64 3.02 4.56 0.54
CA ALA A 64 1.73 5.21 0.71
C ALA A 64 0.69 4.25 1.33
N ILE A 65 0.61 3.01 0.82
CA ILE A 65 -0.26 1.97 1.38
C ILE A 65 0.14 1.62 2.81
N ALA A 66 1.45 1.54 3.10
CA ALA A 66 1.92 1.26 4.46
C ALA A 66 1.43 2.32 5.45
N TYR A 67 1.57 3.61 5.12
CA TYR A 67 1.03 4.69 5.95
C TYR A 67 -0.50 4.71 5.99
N ALA A 68 -1.19 4.42 4.88
CA ALA A 68 -2.65 4.40 4.85
C ALA A 68 -3.27 3.26 5.68
N SER A 69 -2.55 2.15 5.86
CA SER A 69 -3.05 0.95 6.55
C SER A 69 -2.41 0.69 7.92
N GLY A 70 -1.32 1.39 8.26
CA GLY A 70 -0.49 1.04 9.42
C GLY A 70 0.30 -0.28 9.23
N ARG A 71 0.53 -0.71 7.98
CA ARG A 71 1.35 -1.90 7.68
C ARG A 71 2.83 -1.58 7.91
N LEU A 72 3.66 -2.62 8.04
CA LEU A 72 5.10 -2.52 8.27
C LEU A 72 5.46 -1.92 9.65
N GLY A 73 4.58 -2.09 10.64
CA GLY A 73 4.85 -1.69 12.01
C GLY A 73 4.89 -0.17 12.24
N ILE A 74 4.30 0.61 11.34
CA ILE A 74 4.15 2.07 11.50
C ILE A 74 2.69 2.41 11.85
N ALA A 75 2.49 3.54 12.51
CA ALA A 75 1.14 4.05 12.75
C ALA A 75 0.48 4.49 11.43
N GLN A 76 -0.85 4.37 11.37
CA GLN A 76 -1.60 4.92 10.26
C GLN A 76 -1.43 6.45 10.20
N ASP A 77 -1.10 6.96 9.01
CA ASP A 77 -0.93 8.38 8.73
C ASP A 77 -1.39 8.69 7.31
N LEU A 78 -2.59 9.25 7.19
CA LEU A 78 -3.19 9.55 5.89
C LEU A 78 -2.51 10.73 5.18
N ASP A 79 -1.80 11.59 5.90
CA ASP A 79 -1.09 12.74 5.33
C ASP A 79 0.26 12.32 4.73
N GLU A 80 1.01 11.45 5.43
CA GLU A 80 2.19 10.82 4.86
C GLU A 80 1.81 9.90 3.68
N ALA A 81 0.70 9.16 3.78
CA ALA A 81 0.20 8.38 2.65
C ALA A 81 -0.03 9.26 1.40
N LEU A 82 -0.81 10.33 1.55
CA LEU A 82 -1.09 11.28 0.47
C LEU A 82 0.19 11.91 -0.10
N LYS A 83 1.19 12.20 0.73
CA LYS A 83 2.47 12.75 0.30
C LYS A 83 3.25 11.78 -0.59
N TRP A 84 3.33 10.50 -0.23
CA TRP A 84 4.02 9.49 -1.05
C TRP A 84 3.25 9.14 -2.32
N GLU A 85 1.93 9.05 -2.22
CA GLU A 85 1.03 8.87 -3.37
C GLU A 85 1.17 10.03 -4.37
N THR A 86 1.21 11.27 -3.88
CA THR A 86 1.44 12.47 -4.71
C THR A 86 2.79 12.43 -5.41
N LYS A 87 3.86 11.98 -4.73
CA LYS A 87 5.18 11.81 -5.37
C LYS A 87 5.11 10.81 -6.53
N ALA A 88 4.40 9.69 -6.36
CA ALA A 88 4.19 8.71 -7.43
C ALA A 88 3.39 9.30 -8.58
N ALA A 89 2.29 10.00 -8.28
CA ALA A 89 1.40 10.63 -9.25
C ALA A 89 2.09 11.72 -10.09
N LEU A 90 3.01 12.47 -9.49
CA LEU A 90 3.81 13.49 -10.18
C LEU A 90 4.79 12.91 -11.22
N GLN A 91 5.07 11.60 -11.17
CA GLN A 91 5.86 10.91 -12.18
C GLN A 91 5.03 10.49 -13.41
N GLY A 92 3.74 10.80 -13.43
CA GLY A 92 2.87 10.56 -14.57
C GLY A 92 2.05 9.27 -14.51
N ASP A 93 2.16 8.47 -13.45
CA ASP A 93 1.34 7.25 -13.32
C ASP A 93 -0.16 7.61 -13.19
N PRO A 94 -1.02 7.25 -14.16
CA PRO A 94 -2.42 7.64 -14.14
C PRO A 94 -3.21 6.99 -13.00
N GLU A 95 -2.81 5.79 -12.58
CA GLU A 95 -3.41 5.14 -11.42
C GLU A 95 -3.09 5.92 -10.14
N ALA A 96 -1.82 6.25 -9.89
CA ALA A 96 -1.46 7.08 -8.73
C ALA A 96 -2.14 8.46 -8.76
N GLN A 97 -2.26 9.09 -9.93
CA GLN A 97 -3.02 10.34 -10.07
C GLN A 97 -4.50 10.18 -9.68
N TYR A 98 -5.13 9.08 -10.10
CA TYR A 98 -6.48 8.74 -9.67
C TYR A 98 -6.55 8.51 -8.17
N ASP A 99 -5.59 7.80 -7.57
CA ASP A 99 -5.59 7.51 -6.14
C ASP A 99 -5.43 8.79 -5.31
N VAL A 100 -4.58 9.75 -5.73
CA VAL A 100 -4.53 11.10 -5.11
C VAL A 100 -5.89 11.80 -5.18
N GLY A 101 -6.56 11.70 -6.33
CA GLY A 101 -7.91 12.24 -6.50
C GLY A 101 -8.91 11.62 -5.52
N LEU A 102 -8.84 10.30 -5.32
CA LEU A 102 -9.65 9.57 -4.34
C LEU A 102 -9.36 10.03 -2.91
N SER A 103 -8.09 10.18 -2.54
CA SER A 103 -7.66 10.69 -1.23
C SER A 103 -8.24 12.08 -0.93
N TYR A 104 -8.29 12.99 -1.92
CA TYR A 104 -8.95 14.30 -1.76
C TYR A 104 -10.48 14.20 -1.70
N SER A 105 -11.08 13.31 -2.50
CA SER A 105 -12.53 13.10 -2.53
C SER A 105 -13.07 12.57 -1.18
N VAL A 106 -12.35 11.64 -0.53
CA VAL A 106 -12.68 11.13 0.81
C VAL A 106 -12.62 12.24 1.87
N ARG A 107 -11.75 13.23 1.68
CA ARG A 107 -11.63 14.43 2.54
C ARG A 107 -12.60 15.55 2.12
N GLU A 108 -13.57 15.24 1.25
CA GLU A 108 -14.54 16.17 0.68
C GLU A 108 -13.93 17.38 -0.06
N ASN A 109 -12.65 17.31 -0.43
CA ASN A 109 -11.99 18.31 -1.24
C ASN A 109 -12.15 17.98 -2.73
N TYR A 110 -13.40 18.07 -3.20
CA TYR A 110 -13.75 17.67 -4.56
C TYR A 110 -13.12 18.54 -5.65
N GLN A 111 -12.74 19.79 -5.34
CA GLN A 111 -12.02 20.65 -6.27
C GLN A 111 -10.63 20.08 -6.56
N LYS A 112 -9.85 19.73 -5.53
CA LYS A 112 -8.56 19.06 -5.73
C LYS A 112 -8.72 17.66 -6.32
N ALA A 113 -9.76 16.92 -5.92
CA ALA A 113 -10.05 15.63 -6.53
C ALA A 113 -10.26 15.76 -8.05
N MET A 114 -11.04 16.74 -8.48
CA MET A 114 -11.26 17.05 -9.91
C MET A 114 -9.95 17.33 -10.65
N GLU A 115 -9.06 18.15 -10.08
CA GLU A 115 -7.75 18.45 -10.68
C GLU A 115 -6.92 17.19 -10.94
N TRP A 116 -6.89 16.27 -9.98
CA TRP A 116 -6.13 15.02 -10.09
C TRP A 116 -6.80 14.00 -11.02
N TYR A 117 -8.13 13.87 -10.94
CA TYR A 117 -8.86 13.03 -11.88
C TYR A 117 -8.70 13.51 -13.31
N LEU A 118 -8.66 14.83 -13.57
CA LEU A 118 -8.44 15.37 -14.91
C LEU A 118 -7.08 14.91 -15.47
N LYS A 119 -6.00 15.01 -14.69
CA LYS A 119 -4.66 14.52 -15.10
C LYS A 119 -4.68 13.03 -15.48
N ALA A 120 -5.30 12.19 -14.68
CA ALA A 120 -5.43 10.76 -14.99
C ALA A 120 -6.33 10.52 -16.22
N SER A 121 -7.39 11.31 -16.36
CA SER A 121 -8.37 11.18 -17.46
C SER A 121 -7.81 11.55 -18.82
N GLU A 122 -6.84 12.48 -18.88
CA GLU A 122 -6.11 12.88 -20.08
C GLU A 122 -5.26 11.73 -20.64
N GLN A 123 -4.90 10.77 -19.77
CA GLN A 123 -4.21 9.54 -20.14
C GLN A 123 -5.17 8.37 -20.41
N ASN A 124 -6.45 8.67 -20.65
CA ASN A 124 -7.52 7.69 -20.86
C ASN A 124 -7.80 6.74 -19.69
N TYR A 125 -7.47 7.14 -18.45
CA TYR A 125 -7.76 6.31 -17.28
C TYR A 125 -9.25 6.30 -16.97
N ALA A 126 -9.91 5.20 -17.32
CA ALA A 126 -11.37 5.09 -17.32
C ALA A 126 -12.02 5.30 -15.94
N LYS A 127 -11.36 4.90 -14.84
CA LYS A 127 -11.87 5.16 -13.48
C LYS A 127 -11.89 6.66 -13.18
N ALA A 128 -10.85 7.41 -13.56
CA ALA A 128 -10.84 8.86 -13.33
C ALA A 128 -11.94 9.56 -14.14
N GLN A 129 -12.13 9.17 -15.40
CA GLN A 129 -13.23 9.67 -16.25
C GLN A 129 -14.61 9.39 -15.62
N LEU A 130 -14.82 8.19 -15.09
CA LEU A 130 -16.06 7.83 -14.37
C LEU A 130 -16.29 8.76 -13.17
N TYR A 131 -15.27 8.99 -12.34
CA TYR A 131 -15.39 9.83 -11.15
C TYR A 131 -15.61 11.31 -11.50
N ILE A 132 -15.01 11.84 -12.57
CA ILE A 132 -15.34 13.18 -13.08
C ILE A 132 -16.83 13.26 -13.46
N GLY A 133 -17.36 12.24 -14.14
CA GLY A 133 -18.78 12.15 -14.45
C GLY A 133 -19.66 12.18 -13.20
N MET A 134 -19.25 11.49 -12.13
CA MET A 134 -19.95 11.52 -10.85
C MET A 134 -19.92 12.91 -10.20
N LEU A 135 -18.77 13.60 -10.22
CA LEU A 135 -18.66 14.95 -9.66
C LEU A 135 -19.66 15.91 -10.35
N TYR A 136 -19.79 15.85 -11.67
CA TYR A 136 -20.80 16.63 -12.40
C TYR A 136 -22.24 16.17 -12.14
N ALA A 137 -22.49 14.87 -12.03
CA ALA A 137 -23.84 14.34 -11.81
C ALA A 137 -24.44 14.78 -10.47
N TYR A 138 -23.60 14.80 -9.43
CA TYR A 138 -23.98 15.17 -8.06
C TYR A 138 -23.72 16.64 -7.72
N GLY A 139 -22.92 17.36 -8.51
CA GLY A 139 -22.55 18.75 -8.23
C GLY A 139 -21.51 18.87 -7.10
N ASN A 140 -20.61 17.88 -6.98
CA ASN A 140 -19.58 17.85 -5.94
C ASN A 140 -18.35 18.60 -6.41
N GLY A 141 -18.03 19.74 -5.77
CA GLY A 141 -16.89 20.59 -6.13
C GLY A 141 -17.05 21.39 -7.43
N VAL A 142 -18.08 21.08 -8.22
CA VAL A 142 -18.46 21.78 -9.46
C VAL A 142 -19.98 21.91 -9.53
N PRO A 143 -20.54 22.91 -10.24
CA PRO A 143 -21.97 22.97 -10.49
C PRO A 143 -22.48 21.70 -11.16
N ARG A 144 -23.64 21.21 -10.71
CA ARG A 144 -24.28 20.04 -11.29
C ARG A 144 -24.58 20.27 -12.77
N ASP A 145 -24.14 19.33 -13.62
CA ASP A 145 -24.25 19.42 -15.08
C ASP A 145 -24.40 18.00 -15.66
N VAL A 146 -25.64 17.65 -16.00
CA VAL A 146 -25.96 16.27 -16.44
C VAL A 146 -25.35 15.96 -17.80
N ASP A 147 -25.29 16.93 -18.71
CA ASP A 147 -24.73 16.72 -20.05
C ASP A 147 -23.22 16.46 -19.97
N LYS A 148 -22.51 17.21 -19.13
CA LYS A 148 -21.09 16.91 -18.85
C LYS A 148 -20.90 15.58 -18.16
N ALA A 149 -21.77 15.20 -17.23
CA ALA A 149 -21.70 13.89 -16.60
C ALA A 149 -21.81 12.76 -17.64
N ILE A 150 -22.80 12.84 -18.54
CA ILE A 150 -23.01 11.87 -19.63
C ILE A 150 -21.80 11.83 -20.55
N TYR A 151 -21.24 12.98 -20.91
CA TYR A 151 -20.02 13.06 -21.72
C TYR A 151 -18.86 12.27 -21.09
N TRP A 152 -18.60 12.48 -19.80
CA TRP A 152 -17.52 11.79 -19.10
C TRP A 152 -17.81 10.29 -18.90
N TYR A 153 -19.06 9.90 -18.65
CA TYR A 153 -19.45 8.50 -18.62
C TYR A 153 -19.25 7.80 -19.97
N ARG A 154 -19.59 8.45 -21.09
CA ARG A 154 -19.34 7.91 -22.43
C ARG A 154 -17.85 7.69 -22.67
N LYS A 155 -17.00 8.69 -22.36
CA LYS A 155 -15.54 8.54 -22.43
C LYS A 155 -15.02 7.39 -21.56
N ALA A 156 -15.49 7.28 -20.33
CA ALA A 156 -15.10 6.19 -19.44
C ALA A 156 -15.50 4.82 -20.01
N ALA A 157 -16.69 4.72 -20.60
CA ALA A 157 -17.20 3.50 -21.21
C ALA A 157 -16.38 3.09 -22.45
N GLU A 158 -16.02 4.05 -23.31
CA GLU A 158 -15.13 3.87 -24.46
C GLU A 158 -13.75 3.36 -24.04
N ASN A 159 -13.24 3.85 -22.90
CA ASN A 159 -11.97 3.41 -22.31
C ASN A 159 -12.10 2.17 -21.40
N GLY A 160 -13.23 1.44 -21.47
CA GLY A 160 -13.39 0.12 -20.86
C GLY A 160 -13.94 0.10 -19.43
N SER A 161 -14.48 1.21 -18.92
CA SER A 161 -15.19 1.21 -17.63
C SER A 161 -16.55 0.51 -17.75
N ILE A 162 -16.64 -0.70 -17.19
CA ILE A 162 -17.89 -1.49 -17.12
C ILE A 162 -18.98 -0.71 -16.37
N SER A 163 -18.62 -0.06 -15.26
CA SER A 163 -19.57 0.77 -14.50
C SER A 163 -20.13 1.90 -15.35
N ALA A 164 -19.30 2.55 -16.17
CA ALA A 164 -19.76 3.61 -17.05
C ALA A 164 -20.62 3.06 -18.20
N GLN A 165 -20.27 1.91 -18.78
CA GLN A 165 -21.07 1.22 -19.80
C GLN A 165 -22.48 0.90 -19.29
N MET A 166 -22.61 0.43 -18.05
CA MET A 166 -23.92 0.21 -17.42
C MET A 166 -24.71 1.51 -17.24
N VAL A 167 -24.03 2.60 -16.85
CA VAL A 167 -24.68 3.91 -16.68
C VAL A 167 -25.23 4.42 -18.01
N ILE A 168 -24.44 4.40 -19.10
CA ILE A 168 -24.90 4.89 -20.41
C ILE A 168 -25.98 4.00 -21.02
N ALA A 169 -25.92 2.68 -20.84
CA ALA A 169 -26.96 1.78 -21.32
C ALA A 169 -28.33 2.10 -20.72
N ASN A 170 -28.37 2.48 -19.43
CA ASN A 170 -29.61 2.90 -18.77
C ASN A 170 -30.11 4.28 -19.21
N ILE A 171 -29.23 5.12 -19.76
CA ILE A 171 -29.59 6.46 -20.27
C ILE A 171 -30.15 6.33 -21.68
N ASP A 172 -29.51 5.55 -22.54
CA ASP A 172 -29.93 5.39 -23.95
C ASP A 172 -31.23 4.56 -24.10
N GLN A 173 -31.67 3.86 -23.04
CA GLN A 173 -32.94 3.13 -23.00
C GLN A 173 -34.16 3.98 -22.61
N LYS A 174 -33.97 5.26 -22.25
CA LYS A 174 -35.04 6.19 -21.86
C LYS A 174 -35.35 7.19 -22.96
#